data_AF-A0A2W6B3S5-F1
#
_entry.id   AF-A0A2W6B3S5-F1
#
_cell.length_a   1.000
_cell.length_b   1.000
_cell.length_c   1.000
_cell.angle_alpha   90.00
_cell.angle_beta   90.00
_cell.angle_gamma   90.00
#
_symmetry.space_group_name_H-M   'P 1'
#
loop_
_entity.id
_entity.type
_entity.pdbx_description
1 polymer ?
#
loop_
_entity_poly.entity_id
_entity_poly.type
_entity_poly.pdbx_seq_one_letter_code
_entity_poly.pdbx_strand_id
1 'polypeptide(L)' 'MSQGTMDQPLPHAVCSRCGAVAENHNPTAWTTQFDERGAGWLCPPCTRENLRSIEGRLDDPWW' A
#
# COMPACT_ATOMS: atom_id res chain seq x y z
N MET A 1 34.96 3.35 3.61
CA MET A 1 33.78 3.29 4.50
C MET A 1 33.06 4.61 4.35
N SER A 2 31.91 4.64 3.68
CA SER A 2 31.11 5.86 3.53
C SER A 2 29.75 5.60 4.18
N GLN A 3 29.58 6.18 5.37
CA GLN A 3 28.34 6.17 6.12
C GLN A 3 27.40 7.27 5.62
N GLY A 4 26.09 7.06 5.78
CA GLY A 4 25.14 8.15 5.98
C GLY A 4 24.09 8.36 4.89
N THR A 5 23.24 7.37 4.59
CA THR A 5 21.89 7.72 4.14
C THR A 5 21.14 8.17 5.39
N MET A 6 21.14 9.48 5.60
CA MET A 6 20.35 10.12 6.64
C MET A 6 18.91 9.64 6.52
N ASP A 7 18.36 9.25 7.67
CA ASP A 7 16.96 9.00 7.98
C ASP A 7 16.13 10.24 7.59
N GLN A 8 15.91 10.46 6.30
CA GLN A 8 14.96 11.45 5.84
C GLN A 8 13.59 10.92 6.26
N PRO A 9 12.79 11.65 7.08
CA PRO A 9 11.46 11.20 7.40
C PRO A 9 10.73 10.97 6.09
N LEU A 10 10.39 9.70 5.83
CA LEU A 10 9.63 9.34 4.65
C LEU A 10 8.33 10.16 4.71
N PRO A 11 7.91 10.79 3.61
CA PRO A 11 6.65 11.52 3.60
C PRO A 11 5.53 10.59 4.08
N HIS A 12 4.63 11.11 4.92
CA HIS A 12 3.49 10.33 5.41
C HIS A 12 2.77 9.68 4.23
N ALA A 13 2.64 8.36 4.24
CA ALA A 13 1.96 7.64 3.16
C ALA A 13 0.50 8.09 3.08
N VAL A 14 0.02 8.39 1.88
CA VAL A 14 -1.37 8.79 1.63
C VAL A 14 -2.06 7.70 0.81
N CYS A 15 -3.23 7.26 1.27
CA CYS A 15 -4.01 6.23 0.58
C CYS A 15 -4.49 6.78 -0.75
N SER A 16 -4.07 6.17 -1.85
CA SER A 16 -4.43 6.62 -3.19
C SER A 16 -5.93 6.42 -3.50
N ARG A 17 -6.65 5.67 -2.66
CA ARG A 17 -8.09 5.42 -2.80
C ARG A 17 -8.96 6.34 -1.94
N CYS A 18 -8.70 6.44 -0.65
CA CYS A 18 -9.56 7.20 0.29
C CYS A 18 -8.92 8.46 0.86
N GLY A 19 -7.65 8.73 0.55
CA GLY A 19 -6.93 9.91 1.05
C GLY A 19 -6.51 9.84 2.52
N ALA A 20 -6.72 8.72 3.22
CA ALA A 20 -6.23 8.54 4.58
C ALA A 20 -4.71 8.80 4.64
N VAL A 21 -4.24 9.43 5.71
CA VAL A 21 -2.82 9.73 5.93
C VAL A 21 -2.29 8.80 7.02
N ALA A 22 -1.17 8.14 6.77
CA ALA A 22 -0.52 7.31 7.76
C ALA A 22 0.00 8.17 8.92
N GLU A 23 -0.29 7.75 10.15
CA GLU A 23 0.18 8.44 11.36
C GLU A 23 1.72 8.43 11.48
N ASN A 24 2.35 7.38 10.96
CA ASN A 24 3.80 7.19 10.96
C ASN A 24 4.36 7.22 9.54
N HIS A 25 5.61 7.66 9.41
CA HIS A 25 6.35 7.72 8.14
C HIS A 25 6.60 6.35 7.51
N ASN A 26 6.61 5.27 8.30
CA ASN A 26 6.79 3.90 7.82
C ASN A 26 5.68 2.98 8.35
N PRO A 27 4.51 2.96 7.71
CA PRO A 27 3.38 2.25 8.24
C PRO A 27 3.40 0.77 7.80
N THR A 28 3.85 -0.12 8.69
CA THR A 28 4.02 -1.57 8.44
C THR A 28 2.78 -2.29 7.92
N ALA A 29 1.58 -1.77 8.23
CA ALA A 29 0.31 -2.39 7.84
C ALA A 29 -0.23 -1.94 6.47
N TRP A 30 0.45 -1.00 5.80
CA TRP A 30 0.02 -0.48 4.50
C TRP A 30 0.59 -1.30 3.36
N THR A 31 -0.12 -1.30 2.24
CA THR A 31 0.25 -2.10 1.07
C THR A 31 0.62 -1.18 -0.09
N THR A 32 1.70 -1.49 -0.78
CA THR A 32 1.99 -0.86 -2.07
C THR A 32 1.12 -1.49 -3.14
N GLN A 33 0.41 -0.67 -3.89
CA GLN A 33 -0.32 -1.07 -5.09
C GLN A 33 0.39 -0.50 -6.31
N PHE A 34 0.18 -1.12 -7.47
CA PHE A 34 0.74 -0.66 -8.74
C PHE A 34 -0.38 -0.57 -9.76
N ASP A 35 -0.45 0.57 -10.45
CA ASP A 35 -1.33 0.78 -11.60
C ASP A 35 -0.56 1.45 -12.74
N GLU A 36 -1.29 1.86 -13.78
CA GLU A 36 -0.76 2.59 -14.94
C GLU A 36 -0.08 3.94 -14.59
N ARG A 37 -0.33 4.48 -13.39
CA ARG A 37 0.30 5.71 -12.86
C ARG A 37 1.52 5.42 -11.99
N GLY A 38 1.80 4.15 -11.70
CA GLY A 38 2.96 3.68 -10.94
C GLY A 38 2.59 3.16 -9.55
N ALA A 39 3.56 3.26 -8.62
CA ALA A 39 3.39 2.78 -7.25
C ALA A 39 2.57 3.77 -6.40
N GLY A 40 1.56 3.27 -5.70
CA GLY A 40 0.77 4.01 -4.71
C GLY A 40 0.62 3.24 -3.41
N TRP A 41 0.05 3.87 -2.39
CA TRP A 41 -0.16 3.26 -1.08
C TRP A 41 -1.65 3.00 -0.83
N LEU A 42 -1.98 1.88 -0.19
CA LEU A 42 -3.31 1.55 0.33
C LEU A 42 -3.29 1.37 1.84
N CYS A 43 -4.27 1.98 2.49
CA CYS A 43 -4.51 1.77 3.92
C CYS A 43 -5.12 0.38 4.17
N PRO A 44 -5.01 -0.17 5.39
CA PRO A 44 -5.48 -1.54 5.70
C PRO A 44 -6.94 -1.82 5.31
N PRO A 45 -7.91 -0.89 5.51
CA PRO A 45 -9.28 -1.07 5.05
C PRO A 45 -9.39 -1.20 3.51
N CYS A 46 -8.75 -0.31 2.77
CA CYS A 46 -8.80 -0.32 1.31
C CYS A 46 -8.04 -1.50 0.70
N THR A 47 -6.95 -1.96 1.33
CA THR A 47 -6.28 -3.21 0.95
C THR A 47 -7.24 -4.40 1.03
N ARG A 48 -7.96 -4.55 2.15
CA ARG A 48 -8.89 -5.67 2.33
C ARG A 48 -10.02 -5.65 1.30
N GLU A 49 -10.53 -4.47 0.98
CA GLU A 49 -11.56 -4.32 -0.04
C GLU A 49 -11.03 -4.64 -1.45
N ASN A 50 -9.80 -4.20 -1.76
CA ASN A 50 -9.13 -4.54 -3.02
C ASN A 50 -8.94 -6.06 -3.18
N LEU A 51 -8.47 -6.75 -2.14
CA LEU A 51 -8.29 -8.20 -2.15
C LEU A 51 -9.61 -8.94 -2.39
N ARG A 52 -10.69 -8.56 -1.69
CA ARG A 52 -12.03 -9.14 -1.89
C ARG A 52 -12.54 -8.98 -3.31
N SER A 53 -12.25 -7.84 -3.96
CA SER A 53 -12.63 -7.61 -5.35
C SER A 53 -11.89 -8.51 -6.34
N ILE A 54 -10.70 -8.99 -6.00
CA ILE A 54 -9.91 -9.92 -6.82
C ILE A 54 -10.38 -11.35 -6.58
N GLU A 55 -10.53 -11.74 -5.31
CA GLU A 55 -11.01 -13.06 -4.89
C GLU A 55 -12.39 -13.38 -5.49
N GLY A 56 -13.30 -12.41 -5.52
CA GLY A 56 -14.64 -12.60 -6.10
C GLY A 56 -14.68 -12.79 -7.63
N ARG A 57 -13.56 -12.59 -8.34
CA ARG A 57 -13.45 -12.81 -9.79
C ARG A 57 -12.59 -14.02 -10.17
N LEU A 58 -11.94 -14.66 -9.20
CA LEU A 58 -11.25 -15.91 -9.46
C LEU A 58 -12.33 -16.99 -9.56
N ASP A 59 -12.67 -17.40 -10.79
CA ASP A 59 -13.46 -18.60 -11.01
C ASP A 59 -12.74 -19.77 -10.32
N ASP A 60 -13.47 -20.52 -9.50
CA ASP A 60 -13.02 -21.60 -8.63
C ASP A 60 -11.95 -22.47 -9.31
N PRO A 61 -10.65 -22.31 -8.97
CA PRO A 61 -9.64 -23.25 -9.41
C PRO A 61 -9.75 -24.45 -8.47
N TRP A 62 -10.57 -25.42 -8.88
CA TRP A 62 -10.52 -26.78 -8.35
C TRP A 62 -9.04 -27.16 -8.18
N TRP A 63 -8.69 -27.52 -6.95
CA TRP A 63 -7.34 -27.92 -6.55
C TRP A 63 -7.00 -29.32 -7.09
#